data_AF-A0A485AV54-F1
#
_entry.id   AF-A0A485AV54-F1
#
_cell.length_a   1.000
_cell.length_b   1.000
_cell.length_c   1.000
_cell.angle_alpha   90.00
_cell.angle_beta   90.00
_cell.angle_gamma   90.00
#
_symmetry.space_group_name_H-M   'P 1'
#
loop_
_entity.id
_entity.type
_entity.pdbx_description
1 polymer ?
#
loop_
_entity_poly.entity_id
_entity_poly.type
_entity_poly.pdbx_seq_one_letter_code
_entity_poly.pdbx_strand_id
1 'polypeptide(L)'
;MGFFKSRCHCGDNLEHVEENRKRMFAAGKLPSKPVWLEQVHGKDVLHLTGAPYASKRADASYSNTPGTVCAVMTADCLPVLFCNRAGTEVASAHAGWRGLCDGVLEETVACFNDSAENILAWFGQR
;
A
#
# COMPACT_ATOMS: atom_id res chain seq x y z
N MET A 1 -27.26 5.43 2.16
CA MET A 1 -25.95 5.47 1.47
C MET A 1 -24.93 4.83 2.41
N GLY A 2 -24.62 3.55 2.25
CA GLY A 2 -23.75 2.83 3.19
C GLY A 2 -22.29 3.21 2.99
N PHE A 3 -21.62 3.68 4.03
CA PHE A 3 -20.19 4.00 3.99
C PHE A 3 -19.37 2.72 3.77
N PHE A 4 -18.59 2.67 2.70
CA PHE A 4 -17.67 1.56 2.41
C PHE A 4 -16.41 1.72 3.29
N LYS A 5 -16.47 1.20 4.52
CA LYS A 5 -15.33 1.23 5.47
C LYS A 5 -14.61 -0.12 5.42
N SER A 6 -13.32 -0.08 5.12
CA SER A 6 -12.43 -1.26 5.03
C SER A 6 -11.42 -1.33 6.20
N ARG A 7 -11.47 -0.37 7.13
CA ARG A 7 -10.56 -0.24 8.29
C ARG A 7 -11.14 -0.92 9.52
N CYS A 8 -10.43 -1.89 10.11
CA CYS A 8 -10.88 -2.59 11.33
C CYS A 8 -10.76 -1.74 12.61
N HIS A 9 -9.99 -0.64 12.59
CA HIS A 9 -9.64 0.14 13.79
C HIS A 9 -10.44 1.45 13.97
N CYS A 10 -11.51 1.67 13.20
CA CYS A 10 -12.32 2.89 13.29
C CYS A 10 -13.66 2.72 14.05
N GLY A 11 -13.78 1.66 14.86
CA GLY A 11 -14.97 1.41 15.68
C GLY A 11 -16.21 0.96 14.90
N ASP A 12 -16.04 0.49 13.65
CA ASP A 12 -17.13 -0.08 12.85
C ASP A 12 -17.35 -1.57 13.20
N ASN A 13 -18.52 -2.10 12.83
CA ASN A 13 -18.80 -3.53 12.97
C ASN A 13 -17.82 -4.33 12.09
N LEU A 14 -17.08 -5.25 12.72
CA LEU A 14 -16.09 -6.10 12.06
C LEU A 14 -16.68 -6.90 10.89
N GLU A 15 -17.92 -7.38 11.02
CA GLU A 15 -18.60 -8.12 9.96
C GLU A 15 -18.81 -7.27 8.69
N HIS A 16 -19.17 -6.00 8.87
CA HIS A 16 -19.31 -5.07 7.75
C HIS A 16 -17.96 -4.77 7.09
N VAL A 17 -16.90 -4.62 7.88
CA VAL A 17 -15.55 -4.39 7.37
C VAL A 17 -15.05 -5.59 6.55
N GLU A 18 -15.30 -6.81 7.04
CA GLU A 18 -14.95 -8.03 6.32
C GLU A 18 -15.73 -8.17 5.01
N GLU A 19 -17.04 -7.90 5.03
CA GLU A 19 -17.87 -7.95 3.84
C GLU A 19 -17.47 -6.91 2.79
N ASN A 20 -17.18 -5.67 3.22
CA ASN A 20 -16.65 -4.63 2.34
C ASN A 20 -15.32 -5.05 1.71
N ARG A 21 -14.40 -5.65 2.50
CA ARG A 21 -13.14 -6.18 1.97
C ARG A 21 -13.37 -7.28 0.93
N LYS A 22 -14.27 -8.23 1.19
CA LYS A 22 -14.61 -9.30 0.23
C LYS A 22 -15.09 -8.71 -1.09
N ARG A 23 -16.03 -7.74 -1.04
CA ARG A 23 -16.55 -7.05 -2.23
C ARG A 23 -15.45 -6.31 -2.99
N MET A 24 -14.57 -5.60 -2.27
CA MET A 24 -13.45 -4.87 -2.87
C MET A 24 -12.48 -5.82 -3.58
N PHE A 25 -12.10 -6.92 -2.94
CA PHE A 25 -11.17 -7.89 -3.51
C PHE A 25 -11.73 -8.55 -4.77
N ALA A 26 -13.02 -8.91 -4.73
CA ALA A 26 -13.71 -9.47 -5.89
C ALA A 26 -13.82 -8.47 -7.04
N ALA A 27 -14.22 -7.23 -6.76
CA ALA A 27 -14.35 -6.17 -7.77
C ALA A 27 -13.01 -5.83 -8.42
N GLY A 28 -11.93 -5.77 -7.62
CA GLY A 28 -10.57 -5.51 -8.10
C GLY A 28 -9.88 -6.73 -8.73
N LYS A 29 -10.53 -7.91 -8.75
CA LYS A 29 -9.96 -9.18 -9.22
C LYS A 29 -8.56 -9.45 -8.65
N LEU A 30 -8.39 -9.18 -7.35
CA LEU A 30 -7.08 -9.29 -6.72
C LEU A 30 -6.61 -10.76 -6.71
N PRO A 31 -5.34 -11.03 -7.09
CA PRO A 31 -4.82 -12.40 -7.16
C PRO A 31 -4.60 -13.01 -5.76
N SER A 32 -4.47 -12.18 -4.73
CA SER A 32 -4.31 -12.59 -3.34
C SER A 32 -4.85 -11.50 -2.40
N LYS A 33 -4.90 -11.81 -1.10
CA LYS A 33 -5.25 -10.80 -0.09
C LYS A 33 -4.13 -9.74 -0.02
N PRO A 34 -4.47 -8.44 0.05
CA PRO A 34 -3.48 -7.40 0.29
C PRO A 34 -2.67 -7.63 1.56
N VAL A 35 -1.38 -7.30 1.51
CA VAL A 35 -0.54 -7.26 2.70
C VAL A 35 -0.72 -5.90 3.38
N TRP A 36 -1.64 -5.85 4.34
CA TRP A 36 -1.85 -4.64 5.15
C TRP A 36 -0.66 -4.36 6.05
N LEU A 37 -0.22 -3.10 6.07
CA LEU A 37 0.82 -2.59 6.94
C LEU A 37 0.23 -2.04 8.26
N GLU A 38 1.06 -2.00 9.28
CA GLU A 38 0.84 -1.17 10.47
C GLU A 38 1.41 0.23 10.17
N GLN A 39 0.57 1.07 9.56
CA GLN A 39 0.92 2.44 9.16
C GLN A 39 1.05 3.35 10.39
N VAL A 40 2.23 3.96 10.56
CA VAL A 40 2.62 4.75 11.74
C VAL A 40 2.99 6.18 11.39
N HIS A 41 2.71 6.61 10.15
CA HIS A 41 3.08 7.92 9.60
C HIS A 41 4.60 8.15 9.59
N GLY A 42 5.38 7.08 9.46
CA GLY A 42 6.82 7.10 9.23
C GLY A 42 7.17 7.01 7.74
N LYS A 43 8.39 6.55 7.46
CA LYS A 43 8.94 6.43 6.11
C LYS A 43 9.41 5.03 5.72
N ASP A 44 9.29 4.08 6.64
CA ASP A 44 9.82 2.73 6.44
C ASP A 44 9.05 1.99 5.35
N VAL A 45 9.79 1.23 4.52
CA VAL A 45 9.26 0.43 3.41
C VAL A 45 9.39 -1.06 3.74
N LEU A 46 8.29 -1.80 3.67
CA LEU A 46 8.30 -3.26 3.80
C LEU A 46 8.46 -3.94 2.44
N HIS A 47 9.52 -4.72 2.27
CA HIS A 47 9.68 -5.59 1.09
C HIS A 47 8.80 -6.83 1.22
N LEU A 48 7.86 -6.99 0.29
CA LEU A 48 6.92 -8.10 0.28
C LEU A 48 7.52 -9.28 -0.50
N THR A 49 8.27 -10.12 0.21
CA THR A 49 8.98 -11.30 -0.32
C THR A 49 8.14 -12.58 -0.29
N GLY A 50 6.92 -12.53 0.27
CA GLY A 50 6.06 -13.71 0.45
C GLY A 50 6.41 -14.58 1.66
N ALA A 51 7.47 -14.27 2.40
CA ALA A 51 7.83 -14.91 3.65
C ALA A 51 7.06 -14.32 4.85
N PRO A 52 7.01 -15.02 6.01
CA PRO A 52 6.54 -14.43 7.26
C PRO A 52 7.35 -13.18 7.62
N TYR A 53 6.66 -12.10 7.95
CA TYR A 53 7.28 -10.82 8.32
C TYR A 53 7.43 -10.73 9.84
N ALA A 54 8.62 -10.37 10.32
CA ALA A 54 8.86 -10.15 11.75
C ALA A 54 8.07 -8.95 12.29
N SER A 55 7.89 -7.92 11.47
CA SER A 55 7.04 -6.77 11.72
C SER A 55 6.43 -6.30 10.41
N LYS A 56 5.23 -5.72 10.49
CA LYS A 56 4.57 -5.02 9.36
C LYS A 56 4.48 -3.51 9.60
N ARG A 57 5.20 -3.00 10.60
CA ARG A 57 5.29 -1.57 10.90
C ARG A 57 6.04 -0.86 9.80
N ALA A 58 5.31 -0.20 8.92
CA ALA A 58 5.81 0.50 7.74
C ALA A 58 4.70 1.38 7.16
N ASP A 59 5.08 2.38 6.37
CA ASP A 59 4.13 3.25 5.66
C ASP A 59 4.19 3.06 4.15
N ALA A 60 5.11 2.26 3.65
CA ALA A 60 5.13 1.82 2.26
C ALA A 60 5.43 0.32 2.14
N SER A 61 5.08 -0.25 1.00
CA SER A 61 5.43 -1.62 0.65
C SER A 61 5.91 -1.69 -0.79
N TYR A 62 6.92 -2.51 -1.05
CA TYR A 62 7.48 -2.80 -2.37
C TYR A 62 7.36 -4.29 -2.67
N SER A 63 7.13 -4.66 -3.93
CA SER A 63 7.17 -6.05 -4.37
C SER A 63 7.65 -6.18 -5.82
N ASN A 64 8.45 -7.22 -6.03
CA ASN A 64 8.80 -7.77 -7.34
C ASN A 64 8.27 -9.21 -7.52
N THR A 65 7.32 -9.63 -6.68
CA THR A 65 6.78 -11.00 -6.66
C THR A 65 5.39 -11.03 -7.29
N PRO A 66 5.20 -11.68 -8.45
CA PRO A 66 3.90 -11.80 -9.09
C PRO A 66 2.83 -12.35 -8.14
N GLY A 67 1.63 -11.75 -8.18
CA GLY A 67 0.50 -12.14 -7.34
C GLY A 67 0.50 -11.54 -5.93
N THR A 68 1.57 -10.87 -5.50
CA THR A 68 1.61 -10.13 -4.24
C THR A 68 0.96 -8.76 -4.40
N VAL A 69 0.06 -8.40 -3.47
CA VAL A 69 -0.70 -7.15 -3.54
C VAL A 69 -0.19 -6.15 -2.50
N CYS A 70 0.48 -5.10 -2.98
CA CYS A 70 0.82 -3.90 -2.21
C CYS A 70 -0.46 -3.08 -1.95
N ALA A 71 -0.66 -2.62 -0.72
CA ALA A 71 -1.81 -1.78 -0.39
C ALA A 71 -1.50 -0.82 0.76
N VAL A 72 -2.11 0.36 0.67
CA VAL A 72 -2.12 1.37 1.73
C VAL A 72 -3.55 1.76 2.05
N MET A 73 -3.80 2.12 3.30
CA MET A 73 -5.11 2.54 3.77
C MET A 73 -5.08 4.01 4.14
N THR A 74 -5.88 4.82 3.46
CA THR A 74 -5.94 6.27 3.67
C THR A 74 -7.32 6.71 4.15
N ALA A 75 -7.32 7.90 4.75
CA ALA A 75 -8.44 8.82 4.90
C ALA A 75 -7.74 10.17 5.10
N ASP A 76 -7.76 11.05 4.10
CA ASP A 76 -7.06 12.35 4.02
C ASP A 76 -5.56 12.31 3.70
N CYS A 77 -4.83 11.24 4.06
CA CYS A 77 -3.43 11.08 3.66
C CYS A 77 -3.29 10.69 2.18
N LEU A 78 -2.23 11.15 1.50
CA LEU A 78 -2.00 10.90 0.08
C LEU A 78 -1.58 9.43 -0.17
N PRO A 79 -2.34 8.64 -0.93
CA PRO A 79 -1.84 7.36 -1.44
C PRO A 79 -1.03 7.59 -2.72
N VAL A 80 0.15 6.97 -2.80
CA VAL A 80 0.97 6.95 -4.03
C VAL A 80 1.21 5.51 -4.45
N LEU A 81 0.95 5.20 -5.71
CA LEU A 81 1.26 3.90 -6.31
C LEU A 81 2.43 4.05 -7.28
N PHE A 82 3.32 3.06 -7.29
CA PHE A 82 4.50 3.04 -8.15
C PHE A 82 4.55 1.74 -8.97
N CYS A 83 5.04 1.83 -10.19
CA CYS A 83 5.52 0.68 -10.95
C CYS A 83 6.64 1.09 -11.89
N ASN A 84 7.48 0.16 -12.31
CA ASN A 84 8.42 0.43 -13.40
C ASN A 84 7.75 0.20 -14.78
N ARG A 85 8.29 0.84 -15.83
CA ARG A 85 7.78 0.71 -17.22
C ARG A 85 7.80 -0.73 -17.73
N ALA A 86 8.74 -1.56 -17.25
CA ALA A 86 8.80 -2.97 -17.63
C ALA A 86 7.71 -3.83 -16.96
N GLY A 87 7.03 -3.31 -15.94
CA GLY A 87 5.95 -4.02 -15.23
C GLY A 87 6.45 -5.19 -14.37
N THR A 88 7.68 -5.12 -13.87
CA THR A 88 8.32 -6.16 -13.06
C THR A 88 8.36 -5.83 -11.56
N GLU A 89 8.17 -4.56 -11.21
CA GLU A 89 8.26 -4.06 -9.84
C GLU A 89 7.10 -3.10 -9.55
N VAL A 90 6.55 -3.17 -8.34
CA VAL A 90 5.46 -2.30 -7.88
C VAL A 90 5.68 -1.87 -6.44
N ALA A 91 5.13 -0.72 -6.06
CA ALA A 91 5.06 -0.30 -4.67
C ALA A 91 3.81 0.53 -4.38
N SER A 92 3.49 0.68 -3.09
CA SER A 92 2.45 1.59 -2.61
C SER A 92 2.92 2.29 -1.34
N ALA A 93 2.72 3.61 -1.26
CA ALA A 93 3.13 4.44 -0.12
C ALA A 93 1.96 5.24 0.46
N HIS A 94 1.88 5.26 1.79
CA HIS A 94 1.01 6.10 2.59
C HIS A 94 1.77 7.38 2.94
N ALA A 95 1.53 8.44 2.19
CA ALA A 95 2.20 9.73 2.35
C ALA A 95 1.34 10.70 3.16
N GLY A 96 1.22 10.44 4.46
CA GLY A 96 0.82 11.50 5.41
C GLY A 96 1.88 12.61 5.46
N TRP A 97 1.52 13.80 5.94
CA TRP A 97 2.43 14.96 5.91
C TRP A 97 3.79 14.70 6.59
N ARG A 98 3.83 13.90 7.66
CA ARG A 98 5.06 13.50 8.36
C ARG A 98 5.94 12.61 7.49
N GLY A 99 5.40 11.46 7.06
CA GLY A 99 6.12 10.54 6.18
C GLY A 99 6.58 11.20 4.87
N LEU A 100 5.77 12.10 4.31
CA LEU A 100 6.17 12.87 3.13
C LEU A 100 7.34 13.82 3.41
N CYS A 101 7.34 14.49 4.57
CA CYS A 101 8.46 15.35 4.98
C CYS A 101 9.73 14.54 5.31
N ASP A 102 9.57 13.33 5.84
CA ASP A 102 10.66 12.45 6.27
C ASP A 102 11.25 11.61 5.11
N GLY A 103 10.59 11.61 3.94
CA GLY A 103 11.12 11.03 2.71
C GLY A 103 10.53 9.66 2.32
N VAL A 104 9.28 9.35 2.67
CA VAL A 104 8.67 8.04 2.37
C VAL A 104 8.64 7.71 0.87
N LEU A 105 8.53 8.71 0.00
CA LEU A 105 8.51 8.49 -1.45
C LEU A 105 9.91 8.14 -1.96
N GLU A 106 10.92 8.82 -1.45
CA GLU A 106 12.33 8.62 -1.75
C GLU A 106 12.80 7.25 -1.29
N GLU A 107 12.46 6.86 -0.06
CA GLU A 107 12.74 5.50 0.46
C GLU A 107 12.04 4.44 -0.39
N THR A 108 10.80 4.69 -0.83
CA THR A 108 10.05 3.76 -1.70
C THR A 108 10.70 3.61 -3.07
N VAL A 109 11.14 4.71 -3.69
CA VAL A 109 11.83 4.71 -4.99
C VAL A 109 13.18 4.00 -4.88
N ALA A 110 13.91 4.17 -3.78
CA ALA A 110 15.19 3.51 -3.54
C ALA A 110 15.10 1.97 -3.45
N CYS A 111 13.89 1.41 -3.24
CA CYS A 111 13.67 -0.03 -3.26
C CYS A 111 13.63 -0.64 -4.67
N PHE A 112 13.42 0.16 -5.72
CA PHE A 112 13.39 -0.32 -7.10
C PHE A 112 14.81 -0.61 -7.59
N ASN A 113 14.95 -1.69 -8.37
CA ASN A 113 16.21 -2.01 -9.04
C ASN A 113 16.35 -1.27 -10.38
N ASP A 114 15.22 -0.86 -10.97
CA ASP A 114 15.19 -0.05 -12.19
C ASP A 114 15.66 1.40 -11.94
N SER A 115 16.04 2.09 -13.01
CA SER A 115 16.42 3.50 -12.92
C SER A 115 15.20 4.39 -12.70
N ALA A 116 15.39 5.52 -12.02
CA ALA A 116 14.30 6.39 -11.59
C ALA A 116 13.46 6.93 -12.77
N GLU A 117 14.06 7.15 -13.95
CA GLU A 117 13.36 7.58 -15.16
C GLU A 117 12.35 6.55 -15.71
N ASN A 118 12.50 5.28 -15.31
CA ASN A 118 11.60 4.20 -15.68
C ASN A 118 10.49 3.98 -14.65
N ILE A 119 10.50 4.69 -13.52
CA ILE A 119 9.48 4.56 -12.49
C ILE A 119 8.32 5.51 -12.79
N LEU A 120 7.11 4.96 -12.82
CA LEU A 120 5.86 5.68 -12.93
C LEU A 120 5.26 5.84 -11.53
N ALA A 121 4.78 7.03 -11.23
CA ALA A 121 4.08 7.31 -9.98
C ALA A 121 2.66 7.82 -10.27
N TRP A 122 1.67 7.24 -9.58
CA TRP A 122 0.30 7.70 -9.59
C TRP A 122 -0.09 8.27 -8.23
N PHE A 123 -0.53 9.52 -8.22
CA PHE A 123 -1.00 10.24 -7.04
C PHE A 123 -2.51 10.06 -6.93
N GLY A 124 -2.95 9.28 -5.93
CA GLY A 124 -4.36 9.02 -5.71
C GLY A 124 -5.08 10.18 -5.02
N GLN A 125 -6.39 10.01 -4.85
CA GLN A 125 -7.22 11.00 -4.16
C GLN A 125 -6.88 11.03 -2.66
N ARG A 126 -6.78 12.25 -2.13
CA ARG A 126 -6.61 12.55 -0.70
C ARG A 126 -7.95 12.93 -0.10
#